data_AF-A0AA39JZF8-F1
#
_entry.id   AF-A0AA39JZF8-F1
#
_cell.length_a   1.000
_cell.length_b   1.000
_cell.length_c   1.000
_cell.angle_alpha   90.00
_cell.angle_beta   90.00
_cell.angle_gamma   90.00
#
_symmetry.space_group_name_H-M   'P 1'
#
loop_
_entity.id
_entity.type
_entity.pdbx_description
1 polymer ?
#
loop_
_entity_poly.entity_id
_entity_poly.type
_entity_poly.pdbx_seq_one_letter_code
_entity_poly.pdbx_strand_id
1 'polypeptide(L)'
;MCPNCRGPPAASGALDARPLSELRLSDTEFAQFRKDAPPASMYNSLVAQKSPKLKIVGFNEDTKKVLKLSNPQGEDYVEVPWSSMDSVLWIAQRLEDIIHVSLHHFFLATDDGIVFKSFGELVCTVNAFKSRDQIVLTLLAHADLPSYISSNLKTHSWWHLEPDATSSTNPLEKCKAEFYLIHPEKSKDWSAYLEQRKKAVDAFESELSEYAGEDFSAFHEHIDEGVCAALGATDLEEDEQSVLHDAVVPLIVDGSDDGWGNVSRFDVLSRIYSPTRPKSVDVYLEYHYRTRYSSVEFFL
;
A
#
# COMPACT_ATOMS: atom_id res chain seq x y z
N MET A 1 14.99 5.26 26.12
CA MET A 1 15.18 6.42 25.22
C MET A 1 16.67 6.53 24.89
N CYS A 2 17.06 6.15 23.68
CA CYS A 2 18.46 6.19 23.22
C CYS A 2 18.77 7.60 22.68
N PRO A 3 19.81 8.31 23.15
CA PRO A 3 20.09 9.70 22.76
C PRO A 3 20.64 9.88 21.33
N ASN A 4 20.94 8.79 20.62
CA ASN A 4 21.63 8.81 19.32
C ASN A 4 20.80 8.34 18.12
N CYS A 5 19.49 8.12 18.29
CA CYS A 5 18.60 7.91 17.16
C CYS A 5 18.20 9.28 16.61
N ARG A 6 19.02 9.86 15.72
CA ARG A 6 18.50 10.91 14.82
C ARG A 6 17.47 10.21 13.93
N GLY A 7 16.19 10.45 14.20
CA GLY A 7 15.16 10.26 13.17
C GLY A 7 15.52 11.10 11.95
N PRO A 8 15.00 10.75 10.75
CA PRO A 8 15.19 11.60 9.58
C PRO A 8 14.78 13.03 9.94
N PRO A 9 15.58 14.06 9.61
CA PRO A 9 15.16 15.43 9.82
C PRO A 9 13.85 15.63 9.06
N ALA A 10 12.90 16.29 9.71
CA ALA A 10 11.69 16.76 9.05
C ALA A 10 12.09 17.42 7.71
N ALA A 11 11.32 17.15 6.66
CA ALA A 11 11.49 17.73 5.33
C ALA A 11 11.34 19.26 5.41
N SER A 12 12.39 19.95 5.87
CA SER A 12 12.52 21.41 5.84
C SER A 12 13.72 21.74 4.98
N GLY A 13 13.55 21.57 3.68
CA GLY A 13 14.47 22.01 2.65
C GLY A 13 13.68 22.02 1.36
N ALA A 14 13.68 23.15 0.65
CA ALA A 14 13.13 23.20 -0.70
C ALA A 14 13.66 21.99 -1.49
N LEU A 15 12.77 21.22 -2.13
CA LEU A 15 13.15 20.10 -2.97
C LEU A 15 14.22 20.61 -3.95
N ASP A 16 15.41 20.01 -3.91
CA ASP A 16 16.52 20.43 -4.77
C ASP A 16 16.11 20.16 -6.22
N ALA A 17 15.82 21.23 -6.96
CA ALA A 17 15.28 21.15 -8.31
C ALA A 17 16.36 20.76 -9.36
N ARG A 18 17.61 20.55 -8.93
CA ARG A 18 18.68 20.11 -9.81
C ARG A 18 18.44 18.66 -10.27
N PRO A 19 18.85 18.32 -11.49
CA PRO A 19 18.87 16.92 -11.93
C PRO A 19 19.70 16.07 -10.98
N LEU A 20 19.25 14.85 -10.69
CA LEU A 20 19.93 13.89 -9.83
C LEU A 20 21.35 13.59 -10.34
N SER A 21 21.57 13.62 -11.66
CA SER A 21 22.92 13.44 -12.22
C SER A 21 23.91 14.55 -11.88
N GLU A 22 23.44 15.76 -11.56
CA GLU A 22 24.29 16.87 -11.09
C GLU A 22 24.56 16.80 -9.58
N LEU A 23 23.77 16.02 -8.85
CA LEU A 23 23.93 15.79 -7.40
C LEU A 23 24.89 14.62 -7.11
N ARG A 24 25.34 13.91 -8.14
CA ARG A 24 26.30 12.82 -8.03
C ARG A 24 27.68 13.37 -7.64
N LEU A 25 28.20 12.88 -6.52
CA LEU A 25 29.53 13.21 -6.04
C LEU A 25 30.61 12.46 -6.84
N SER A 26 31.77 13.08 -7.01
CA SER A 26 32.97 12.36 -7.43
C SER A 26 33.43 11.40 -6.34
N ASP A 27 34.27 10.42 -6.68
CA ASP A 27 34.75 9.42 -5.72
C ASP A 27 35.46 10.06 -4.51
N THR A 28 36.21 11.13 -4.73
CA THR A 28 36.89 11.88 -3.66
C THR A 28 35.91 12.62 -2.75
N GLU A 29 34.91 13.28 -3.34
CA GLU A 29 33.87 13.99 -2.59
C GLU A 29 33.00 13.01 -1.81
N PHE A 30 32.64 11.88 -2.43
CA PHE A 30 31.87 10.83 -1.80
C PHE A 30 32.65 10.20 -0.64
N ALA A 31 33.94 9.89 -0.82
CA ALA A 31 34.79 9.39 0.27
C ALA A 31 34.88 10.37 1.45
N GLN A 32 34.84 11.69 1.20
CA GLN A 32 34.78 12.69 2.26
C GLN A 32 33.40 12.74 2.92
N PHE A 33 32.33 12.72 2.14
CA PHE A 33 30.95 12.66 2.61
C PHE A 33 30.70 11.45 3.53
N ARG A 34 31.26 10.28 3.18
CA ARG A 34 31.10 9.03 3.94
C ARG A 34 31.83 9.01 5.30
N LYS A 35 32.75 9.95 5.58
CA LYS A 35 33.45 9.99 6.88
C LYS A 35 32.54 10.27 8.06
N ASP A 36 31.45 11.02 7.83
CA ASP A 36 30.50 11.42 8.86
C ASP A 36 29.24 10.51 8.88
N ALA A 37 29.18 9.53 7.97
CA ALA A 37 28.05 8.63 7.81
C ALA A 37 28.22 7.34 8.65
N PRO A 38 27.12 6.58 8.91
CA PRO A 38 27.23 5.27 9.55
C PRO A 38 28.16 4.33 8.76
N PRO A 39 28.99 3.52 9.45
CA PRO A 39 29.96 2.66 8.79
C PRO A 39 29.28 1.60 7.93
N ALA A 40 29.89 1.29 6.78
CA ALA A 40 29.36 0.31 5.83
C ALA A 40 29.11 -1.07 6.44
N SER A 41 29.88 -1.45 7.46
CA SER A 41 29.68 -2.71 8.19
C SER A 41 28.30 -2.82 8.85
N MET A 42 27.64 -1.70 9.16
CA MET A 42 26.32 -1.69 9.79
C MET A 42 25.25 -2.16 8.80
N TYR A 43 25.12 -1.47 7.66
CA TYR A 43 24.13 -1.82 6.65
C TYR A 43 24.59 -2.92 5.70
N ASN A 44 25.84 -3.41 5.75
CA ASN A 44 26.24 -4.63 5.03
C ASN A 44 26.20 -5.90 5.88
N SER A 45 25.82 -5.81 7.16
CA SER A 45 25.89 -6.93 8.10
C SER A 45 24.99 -8.13 7.74
N LEU A 46 23.91 -7.90 7.00
CA LEU A 46 22.93 -8.93 6.64
C LEU A 46 23.07 -9.48 5.22
N VAL A 47 24.03 -8.96 4.45
CA VAL A 47 24.21 -9.34 3.05
C VAL A 47 25.61 -9.90 2.82
N ALA A 48 25.68 -10.93 1.98
CA ALA A 48 26.92 -11.57 1.57
C ALA A 48 27.02 -11.56 0.04
N GLN A 49 28.16 -11.99 -0.50
CA GLN A 49 28.39 -12.03 -1.95
C GLN A 49 27.34 -12.90 -2.70
N LYS A 50 26.75 -13.89 -2.04
CA LYS A 50 25.72 -14.79 -2.59
C LYS A 50 24.29 -14.35 -2.26
N SER A 51 24.10 -13.21 -1.60
CA SER A 51 22.76 -12.69 -1.32
C SER A 51 22.00 -12.41 -2.62
N PRO A 52 20.66 -12.54 -2.60
CA PRO A 52 19.85 -12.10 -3.72
C PRO A 52 20.09 -10.61 -3.98
N LYS A 53 19.87 -10.21 -5.22
CA LYS A 53 20.04 -8.83 -5.65
C LYS A 53 18.73 -8.29 -6.18
N LEU A 54 18.40 -7.08 -5.78
CA LEU A 54 17.31 -6.32 -6.38
C LEU A 54 17.86 -5.46 -7.52
N LYS A 55 17.03 -5.25 -8.55
CA LYS A 55 17.37 -4.43 -9.71
C LYS A 55 16.84 -3.01 -9.47
N ILE A 56 17.70 -2.00 -9.58
CA ILE A 56 17.31 -0.59 -9.53
C ILE A 56 17.31 -0.03 -10.95
N VAL A 57 16.18 0.48 -11.41
CA VAL A 57 16.00 1.11 -12.73
C VAL A 57 15.70 2.59 -12.58
N GLY A 58 16.02 3.40 -13.61
CA GLY A 58 15.76 4.83 -13.59
C GLY A 58 14.36 5.17 -14.11
N PHE A 59 13.64 6.06 -13.43
CA PHE A 59 12.33 6.56 -13.87
C PHE A 59 12.37 7.34 -15.18
N ASN A 60 13.39 8.17 -15.35
CA ASN A 60 13.55 9.09 -16.48
C ASN A 60 15.01 9.09 -16.97
N GLU A 61 15.30 9.86 -18.02
CA GLU A 61 16.65 9.89 -18.61
C GLU A 61 17.73 10.40 -17.65
N ASP A 62 17.39 11.27 -16.70
CA ASP A 62 18.34 11.78 -15.72
C ASP A 62 18.73 10.72 -14.67
N THR A 63 17.75 10.02 -14.09
CA THR A 63 18.00 8.90 -13.18
C THR A 63 18.68 7.72 -13.88
N LYS A 64 18.32 7.40 -15.14
CA LYS A 64 19.04 6.41 -15.95
C LYS A 64 20.49 6.81 -16.20
N LYS A 65 20.77 8.10 -16.43
CA LYS A 65 22.14 8.60 -16.59
C LYS A 65 22.98 8.38 -15.33
N VAL A 66 22.42 8.61 -14.14
CA VAL A 66 23.09 8.29 -12.86
C VAL A 66 23.46 6.81 -12.79
N LEU A 67 22.53 5.92 -13.14
CA LEU A 67 22.74 4.47 -13.10
C LEU A 67 23.81 4.03 -14.10
N LYS A 68 23.78 4.54 -15.34
CA LYS A 68 24.82 4.28 -16.36
C LYS A 68 26.21 4.72 -15.93
N LEU A 69 26.34 5.86 -15.27
CA LEU A 69 27.62 6.36 -14.75
C LEU A 69 28.18 5.48 -13.61
N SER A 70 27.29 4.73 -12.95
CA SER A 70 27.60 3.94 -11.77
C SER A 70 27.71 2.44 -12.07
N ASN A 71 27.31 2.04 -13.29
CA ASN A 71 27.44 0.68 -13.78
C ASN A 71 28.68 0.56 -14.70
N PRO A 72 29.69 -0.26 -14.36
CA PRO A 72 30.88 -0.45 -15.20
C PRO A 72 30.59 -0.95 -16.62
N GLN A 73 29.44 -1.60 -16.84
CA GLN A 73 29.00 -2.11 -18.14
C GLN A 73 28.21 -1.08 -18.95
N GLY A 74 27.87 0.08 -18.36
CA GLY A 74 27.10 1.13 -19.02
C GLY A 74 25.60 0.84 -19.15
N GLU A 75 25.10 -0.18 -18.45
CA GLU A 75 23.67 -0.50 -18.38
C GLU A 75 22.90 0.57 -17.62
N ASP A 76 21.60 0.69 -17.89
CA ASP A 76 20.70 1.69 -17.27
C ASP A 76 20.07 1.24 -15.95
N TYR A 77 20.67 0.22 -15.33
CA TYR A 77 20.28 -0.31 -14.03
C TYR A 77 21.50 -0.63 -13.18
N VAL A 78 21.32 -0.72 -11.86
CA VAL A 78 22.30 -1.31 -10.95
C VAL A 78 21.66 -2.43 -10.15
N GLU A 79 22.48 -3.33 -9.61
CA GLU A 79 22.02 -4.37 -8.71
C GLU A 79 22.48 -4.09 -7.29
N VAL A 80 21.57 -4.19 -6.33
CA VAL A 80 21.86 -3.98 -4.91
C VAL A 80 21.63 -5.30 -4.16
N PRO A 81 22.60 -5.81 -3.39
CA PRO A 81 22.38 -6.99 -2.57
C PRO A 81 21.41 -6.66 -1.43
N TRP A 82 20.54 -7.61 -1.09
CA TRP A 82 19.55 -7.44 -0.02
C TRP A 82 19.27 -8.74 0.74
N SER A 83 18.54 -8.60 1.86
CA SER A 83 18.08 -9.68 2.73
C SER A 83 16.66 -9.40 3.21
N SER A 84 15.87 -10.43 3.50
CA SER A 84 14.50 -10.28 4.05
C SER A 84 14.48 -9.52 5.39
N MET A 85 15.60 -9.50 6.10
CA MET A 85 15.76 -8.79 7.38
C MET A 85 16.30 -7.37 7.23
N ASP A 86 16.50 -6.89 6.00
CA ASP A 86 16.92 -5.51 5.77
C ASP A 86 15.80 -4.52 6.11
N SER A 87 16.19 -3.26 6.32
CA SER A 87 15.30 -2.13 6.13
C SER A 87 15.48 -1.53 4.75
N VAL A 88 14.46 -0.83 4.25
CA VAL A 88 14.57 -0.05 3.00
C VAL A 88 15.71 0.98 3.10
N LEU A 89 16.03 1.46 4.31
CA LEU A 89 17.13 2.40 4.56
C LEU A 89 18.48 1.78 4.26
N TRP A 90 18.68 0.53 4.65
CA TRP A 90 19.94 -0.15 4.37
C TRP A 90 20.10 -0.44 2.88
N ILE A 91 19.01 -0.75 2.18
CA ILE A 91 19.01 -0.85 0.71
C ILE A 91 19.38 0.51 0.10
N ALA A 92 18.74 1.61 0.53
CA ALA A 92 19.01 2.95 0.03
C ALA A 92 20.46 3.40 0.32
N GLN A 93 21.04 3.03 1.47
CA GLN A 93 22.43 3.32 1.81
C GLN A 93 23.42 2.54 0.95
N ARG A 94 23.15 1.26 0.66
CA ARG A 94 23.95 0.50 -0.32
C ARG A 94 23.83 1.08 -1.71
N LEU A 95 22.65 1.57 -2.09
CA LEU A 95 22.47 2.26 -3.36
C LEU A 95 23.24 3.58 -3.40
N GLU A 96 23.21 4.40 -2.35
CA GLU A 96 24.01 5.62 -2.19
C GLU A 96 25.50 5.34 -2.41
N ASP A 97 26.04 4.24 -1.84
CA ASP A 97 27.42 3.80 -2.06
C ASP A 97 27.72 3.43 -3.52
N ILE A 98 26.73 2.96 -4.28
CA ILE A 98 26.89 2.59 -5.70
C ILE A 98 26.81 3.83 -6.60
N ILE A 99 25.78 4.66 -6.39
CA ILE A 99 25.47 5.76 -7.30
C ILE A 99 26.15 7.08 -6.93
N HIS A 100 26.74 7.16 -5.75
CA HIS A 100 27.38 8.36 -5.19
C HIS A 100 26.45 9.57 -5.10
N VAL A 101 25.15 9.34 -4.92
CA VAL A 101 24.14 10.38 -4.68
C VAL A 101 23.59 10.16 -3.29
N SER A 102 23.54 11.23 -2.49
CA SER A 102 22.98 11.18 -1.14
C SER A 102 21.53 10.71 -1.15
N LEU A 103 21.17 9.83 -0.21
CA LEU A 103 19.80 9.33 0.01
C LEU A 103 18.78 10.44 0.32
N HIS A 104 19.23 11.68 0.56
CA HIS A 104 18.38 12.86 0.74
C HIS A 104 17.86 13.47 -0.57
N HIS A 105 18.28 12.94 -1.72
CA HIS A 105 17.92 13.48 -3.04
C HIS A 105 17.05 12.55 -3.87
N PHE A 106 16.78 11.33 -3.39
CA PHE A 106 16.01 10.35 -4.14
C PHE A 106 15.05 9.55 -3.27
N PHE A 107 14.01 9.03 -3.92
CA PHE A 107 13.12 8.00 -3.40
C PHE A 107 13.35 6.69 -4.15
N LEU A 108 12.91 5.61 -3.52
CA LEU A 108 12.69 4.33 -4.18
C LEU A 108 11.19 4.09 -4.30
N ALA A 109 10.78 3.51 -5.42
CA ALA A 109 9.42 3.06 -5.61
C ALA A 109 9.39 1.63 -6.15
N THR A 110 8.33 0.90 -5.87
CA THR A 110 8.05 -0.39 -6.49
C THR A 110 7.47 -0.16 -7.89
N ASP A 111 7.50 -1.20 -8.73
CA ASP A 111 6.86 -1.19 -10.05
C ASP A 111 5.32 -1.13 -9.99
N ASP A 112 4.70 -1.55 -8.87
CA ASP A 112 3.27 -1.45 -8.63
C ASP A 112 2.84 -0.11 -8.02
N GLY A 113 3.74 0.89 -7.98
CA GLY A 113 3.38 2.27 -7.67
C GLY A 113 3.53 2.69 -6.21
N ILE A 114 4.13 1.87 -5.36
CA ILE A 114 4.37 2.19 -3.95
C ILE A 114 5.63 3.04 -3.83
N VAL A 115 5.56 4.19 -3.16
CA VAL A 115 6.73 5.06 -2.94
C VAL A 115 7.20 5.03 -1.49
N PHE A 116 8.45 4.66 -1.25
CA PHE A 116 9.05 4.66 0.08
C PHE A 116 9.43 6.08 0.52
N LYS A 117 8.45 6.83 1.06
CA LYS A 117 8.65 8.20 1.59
C LYS A 117 9.51 8.22 2.85
N SER A 118 9.53 7.10 3.59
CA SER A 118 10.41 6.84 4.72
C SER A 118 11.11 5.51 4.48
N PHE A 119 12.39 5.44 4.79
CA PHE A 119 13.16 4.22 4.61
C PHE A 119 13.22 3.33 5.86
N GLY A 120 12.51 3.68 6.94
CA GLY A 120 12.56 2.96 8.21
C GLY A 120 11.91 1.58 8.19
N GLU A 121 11.13 1.26 7.16
CA GLU A 121 10.37 0.02 7.05
C GLU A 121 11.28 -1.19 6.85
N LEU A 122 10.91 -2.31 7.47
CA LEU A 122 11.56 -3.60 7.23
C LEU A 122 11.07 -4.19 5.92
N VAL A 123 11.99 -4.79 5.19
CA VAL A 123 11.69 -5.35 3.88
C VAL A 123 10.70 -6.52 3.98
N CYS A 124 10.80 -7.35 5.02
CA CYS A 124 9.86 -8.45 5.26
C CYS A 124 8.41 -8.00 5.47
N THR A 125 8.15 -6.73 5.80
CA THR A 125 6.79 -6.23 6.01
C THR A 125 6.18 -5.67 4.73
N VAL A 126 6.98 -5.45 3.67
CA VAL A 126 6.53 -4.87 2.39
C VAL A 126 6.21 -5.98 1.37
N ASN A 127 5.01 -6.02 0.79
CA ASN A 127 4.61 -7.15 -0.06
C ASN A 127 5.41 -7.26 -1.36
N ALA A 128 5.90 -6.13 -1.89
CA ALA A 128 6.74 -6.11 -3.08
C ALA A 128 8.00 -6.98 -2.97
N PHE A 129 8.43 -7.32 -1.74
CA PHE A 129 9.59 -8.18 -1.48
C PHE A 129 9.24 -9.64 -1.12
N LYS A 130 7.96 -10.00 -1.00
CA LYS A 130 7.52 -11.35 -0.58
C LYS A 130 7.29 -12.33 -1.75
N SER A 131 6.99 -11.85 -2.95
CA SER A 131 6.30 -12.67 -3.97
C SER A 131 7.01 -12.77 -5.34
N ARG A 132 8.30 -12.41 -5.45
CA ARG A 132 8.94 -12.26 -6.77
C ARG A 132 10.30 -12.92 -6.91
N ASP A 133 10.49 -13.59 -8.05
CA ASP A 133 11.77 -14.18 -8.47
C ASP A 133 12.86 -13.10 -8.70
N GLN A 134 12.45 -11.90 -9.12
CA GLN A 134 13.30 -10.73 -9.23
C GLN A 134 12.54 -9.49 -8.75
N ILE A 135 13.11 -8.77 -7.80
CA ILE A 135 12.53 -7.52 -7.27
C ILE A 135 13.14 -6.35 -8.03
N VAL A 136 12.28 -5.50 -8.59
CA VAL A 136 12.66 -4.30 -9.33
C VAL A 136 12.15 -3.08 -8.58
N LEU A 137 13.04 -2.13 -8.29
CA LEU A 137 12.68 -0.82 -7.74
C LEU A 137 13.09 0.28 -8.72
N THR A 138 12.30 1.34 -8.73
CA THR A 138 12.51 2.54 -9.53
C THR A 138 13.19 3.61 -8.68
N LEU A 139 14.31 4.13 -9.17
CA LEU A 139 15.00 5.30 -8.64
C LEU A 139 14.30 6.58 -9.11
N LEU A 140 13.87 7.41 -8.16
CA LEU A 140 13.13 8.64 -8.40
C LEU A 140 13.87 9.82 -7.81
N ALA A 141 14.10 10.89 -8.59
CA ALA A 141 14.53 12.14 -7.99
C ALA A 141 13.37 12.77 -7.22
N HIS A 142 13.67 13.56 -6.19
CA HIS A 142 12.66 14.30 -5.43
C HIS A 142 11.73 15.17 -6.31
N ALA A 143 12.29 15.80 -7.36
CA ALA A 143 11.53 16.65 -8.28
C ALA A 143 10.54 15.87 -9.15
N ASP A 144 10.78 14.57 -9.36
CA ASP A 144 9.96 13.71 -10.21
C ASP A 144 8.78 13.09 -9.44
N LEU A 145 8.79 13.18 -8.10
CA LEU A 145 7.78 12.55 -7.26
C LEU A 145 6.33 12.94 -7.67
N PRO A 146 5.99 14.22 -7.94
CA PRO A 146 4.64 14.58 -8.35
C PRO A 146 4.22 13.94 -9.69
N SER A 147 5.12 13.89 -10.67
CA SER A 147 4.85 13.28 -11.99
C SER A 147 4.79 11.76 -11.92
N TYR A 148 5.58 11.15 -11.03
CA TYR A 148 5.49 9.72 -10.75
C TYR A 148 4.13 9.37 -10.15
N ILE A 149 3.75 10.08 -9.08
CA ILE A 149 2.45 9.91 -8.41
C ILE A 149 1.30 10.09 -9.40
N SER A 150 1.28 11.15 -10.21
CA SER A 150 0.16 11.37 -11.13
C SER A 150 -0.03 10.28 -12.18
N SER A 151 1.00 9.48 -12.46
CA SER A 151 1.02 8.54 -13.58
C SER A 151 1.10 7.07 -13.17
N ASN A 152 1.48 6.78 -11.93
CA ASN A 152 1.82 5.42 -11.49
C ASN A 152 1.28 5.06 -10.10
N LEU A 153 0.52 5.94 -9.45
CA LEU A 153 0.01 5.67 -8.11
C LEU A 153 -0.89 4.44 -8.11
N LYS A 154 -0.59 3.48 -7.24
CA LYS A 154 -1.53 2.42 -6.91
C LYS A 154 -2.76 3.05 -6.28
N THR A 155 -3.90 2.94 -6.95
CA THR A 155 -5.20 3.34 -6.42
C THR A 155 -5.91 2.10 -5.89
N HIS A 156 -6.60 2.27 -4.77
CA HIS A 156 -7.43 1.23 -4.17
C HIS A 156 -8.88 1.63 -4.35
N SER A 157 -9.72 0.67 -4.68
CA SER A 157 -11.16 0.86 -4.86
C SER A 157 -11.87 -0.35 -4.29
N TRP A 158 -13.04 -0.14 -3.69
CA TRP A 158 -13.90 -1.25 -3.33
C TRP A 158 -14.74 -1.67 -4.53
N TRP A 159 -15.03 -2.96 -4.62
CA TRP A 159 -15.91 -3.43 -5.68
C TRP A 159 -17.34 -2.95 -5.42
N HIS A 160 -17.95 -2.38 -6.46
CA HIS A 160 -19.31 -1.85 -6.42
C HIS A 160 -20.04 -2.15 -7.72
N LEU A 161 -21.36 -2.34 -7.62
CA LEU A 161 -22.23 -2.33 -8.80
C LEU A 161 -22.37 -0.90 -9.32
N GLU A 162 -22.27 -0.73 -10.64
CA GLU A 162 -22.43 0.59 -11.28
C GLU A 162 -23.85 1.12 -11.04
N PRO A 163 -24.06 2.28 -10.41
CA PRO A 163 -25.40 2.81 -10.14
C PRO A 163 -26.21 3.11 -11.41
N ASP A 164 -27.50 2.76 -11.38
CA ASP A 164 -28.46 3.21 -12.38
C ASP A 164 -28.81 4.69 -12.18
N ALA A 165 -29.10 5.38 -13.29
CA ALA A 165 -29.58 6.76 -13.24
C ALA A 165 -31.07 6.83 -12.85
N THR A 166 -31.42 7.71 -11.91
CA THR A 166 -32.82 8.02 -11.60
C THR A 166 -33.05 9.51 -11.34
N SER A 167 -34.14 10.05 -11.88
CA SER A 167 -34.60 11.41 -11.58
C SER A 167 -35.60 11.47 -10.43
N SER A 168 -35.90 10.32 -9.80
CA SER A 168 -36.90 10.23 -8.73
C SER A 168 -36.38 10.88 -7.45
N THR A 169 -37.26 11.62 -6.76
CA THR A 169 -36.98 12.13 -5.41
C THR A 169 -37.38 11.14 -4.32
N ASN A 170 -38.06 10.04 -4.67
CA ASN A 170 -38.46 9.00 -3.73
C ASN A 170 -37.23 8.23 -3.23
N PRO A 171 -36.99 8.15 -1.91
CA PRO A 171 -35.83 7.46 -1.36
C PRO A 171 -35.70 5.99 -1.76
N LEU A 172 -36.81 5.25 -1.82
CA LEU A 172 -36.80 3.85 -2.23
C LEU A 172 -36.36 3.70 -3.69
N GLU A 173 -36.84 4.56 -4.58
CA GLU A 173 -36.45 4.53 -6.00
C GLU A 173 -34.98 4.93 -6.19
N LYS A 174 -34.45 5.83 -5.35
CA LYS A 174 -33.01 6.12 -5.31
C LYS A 174 -32.20 4.90 -4.85
N CYS A 175 -32.59 4.26 -3.76
CA CYS A 175 -31.90 3.06 -3.28
C CYS A 175 -31.94 1.92 -4.31
N LYS A 176 -33.05 1.74 -5.03
CA LYS A 176 -33.13 0.73 -6.09
C LYS A 176 -32.14 1.00 -7.22
N ALA A 177 -32.06 2.25 -7.67
CA ALA A 177 -31.16 2.64 -8.73
C ALA A 177 -29.69 2.55 -8.29
N GLU A 178 -29.40 2.96 -7.06
CA GLU A 178 -28.02 3.06 -6.58
C GLU A 178 -27.46 1.75 -6.01
N PHE A 179 -28.32 0.86 -5.52
CA PHE A 179 -27.90 -0.32 -4.76
C PHE A 179 -28.62 -1.62 -5.16
N TYR A 180 -29.34 -1.63 -6.28
CA TYR A 180 -29.95 -2.83 -6.87
C TYR A 180 -30.81 -3.68 -5.90
N LEU A 181 -31.61 -3.03 -5.05
CA LEU A 181 -32.43 -3.69 -4.03
C LEU A 181 -33.28 -4.86 -4.57
N ILE A 182 -33.25 -6.00 -3.87
CA ILE A 182 -34.03 -7.20 -4.20
C ILE A 182 -35.41 -7.11 -3.53
N HIS A 183 -36.48 -7.05 -4.33
CA HIS A 183 -37.87 -7.06 -3.85
C HIS A 183 -38.14 -6.22 -2.57
N PRO A 184 -37.81 -4.93 -2.55
CA PRO A 184 -37.77 -4.15 -1.32
C PRO A 184 -39.15 -3.95 -0.69
N GLU A 185 -39.22 -4.12 0.63
CA GLU A 185 -40.43 -3.88 1.42
C GLU A 185 -40.77 -2.39 1.51
N LYS A 186 -42.06 -2.08 1.61
CA LYS A 186 -42.50 -0.70 1.86
C LYS A 186 -42.10 -0.28 3.27
N SER A 187 -41.31 0.78 3.36
CA SER A 187 -40.94 1.39 4.64
C SER A 187 -40.73 2.90 4.48
N LYS A 188 -40.86 3.64 5.59
CA LYS A 188 -40.54 5.07 5.66
C LYS A 188 -39.05 5.33 5.88
N ASP A 189 -38.29 4.30 6.26
CA ASP A 189 -36.90 4.43 6.72
C ASP A 189 -35.87 4.35 5.56
N TRP A 190 -36.33 4.22 4.31
CA TRP A 190 -35.44 4.17 3.13
C TRP A 190 -34.59 5.43 2.97
N SER A 191 -35.05 6.59 3.44
CA SER A 191 -34.23 7.81 3.44
C SER A 191 -33.02 7.68 4.38
N ALA A 192 -33.23 7.15 5.57
CA ALA A 192 -32.15 6.94 6.53
C ALA A 192 -31.19 5.84 6.06
N TYR A 193 -31.72 4.78 5.44
CA TYR A 193 -30.90 3.74 4.81
C TYR A 193 -29.98 4.31 3.74
N LEU A 194 -30.52 5.13 2.82
CA LEU A 194 -29.74 5.76 1.75
C LEU A 194 -28.59 6.60 2.31
N GLU A 195 -28.89 7.49 3.26
CA GLU A 195 -27.89 8.36 3.89
C GLU A 195 -26.82 7.56 4.62
N GLN A 196 -27.21 6.53 5.38
CA GLN A 196 -26.27 5.71 6.13
C GLN A 196 -25.38 4.85 5.22
N ARG A 197 -25.92 4.26 4.16
CA ARG A 197 -25.14 3.43 3.23
C ARG A 197 -24.14 4.29 2.45
N LYS A 198 -24.58 5.42 1.92
CA LYS A 198 -23.67 6.39 1.27
C LYS A 198 -22.55 6.84 2.17
N LYS A 199 -22.89 7.26 3.39
CA LYS A 199 -21.89 7.72 4.34
C LYS A 199 -20.85 6.64 4.67
N ALA A 200 -21.27 5.37 4.75
CA ALA A 200 -20.34 4.26 5.00
C ALA A 200 -19.41 4.03 3.80
N VAL A 201 -19.97 3.98 2.58
CA VAL A 201 -19.19 3.83 1.34
C VAL A 201 -18.23 5.01 1.15
N ASP A 202 -18.72 6.24 1.25
CA ASP A 202 -17.89 7.45 1.11
C ASP A 202 -16.75 7.50 2.15
N ALA A 203 -17.01 7.06 3.39
CA ALA A 203 -15.97 7.01 4.42
C ALA A 203 -14.90 5.96 4.10
N PHE A 204 -15.31 4.78 3.62
CA PHE A 204 -14.38 3.71 3.26
C PHE A 204 -13.56 4.05 2.01
N GLU A 205 -14.19 4.61 0.98
CA GLU A 205 -13.51 5.12 -0.22
C GLU A 205 -12.54 6.28 0.11
N SER A 206 -12.91 7.15 1.06
CA SER A 206 -11.99 8.17 1.57
C SER A 206 -10.76 7.53 2.23
N GLU A 207 -10.95 6.50 3.06
CA GLU A 207 -9.85 5.77 3.68
C GLU A 207 -8.96 5.10 2.62
N LEU A 208 -9.55 4.39 1.64
CA LEU A 208 -8.85 3.81 0.48
C LEU A 208 -7.96 4.83 -0.23
N SER A 209 -8.47 6.05 -0.43
CA SER A 209 -7.75 7.13 -1.09
C SER A 209 -6.56 7.67 -0.27
N GLU A 210 -6.60 7.58 1.07
CA GLU A 210 -5.47 7.96 1.93
C GLU A 210 -4.27 7.03 1.74
N TYR A 211 -4.51 5.76 1.40
CA TYR A 211 -3.48 4.75 1.11
C TYR A 211 -3.02 4.75 -0.36
N ALA A 212 -3.39 5.74 -1.15
CA ALA A 212 -2.97 5.79 -2.54
C ALA A 212 -1.43 5.93 -2.64
N GLY A 213 -0.81 5.01 -3.38
CA GLY A 213 0.66 4.89 -3.46
C GLY A 213 1.31 4.18 -2.28
N GLU A 214 0.50 3.53 -1.43
CA GLU A 214 0.93 2.64 -0.37
C GLU A 214 0.42 1.23 -0.66
N ASP A 215 1.09 0.25 -0.07
CA ASP A 215 0.69 -1.15 -0.13
C ASP A 215 -0.58 -1.30 0.72
N PHE A 216 -1.74 -1.18 0.07
CA PHE A 216 -2.98 -1.46 0.76
C PHE A 216 -3.01 -2.95 1.07
N SER A 217 -3.08 -3.23 2.37
CA SER A 217 -2.84 -4.56 2.88
C SER A 217 -3.66 -5.62 2.13
N ALA A 218 -3.03 -6.76 1.83
CA ALA A 218 -3.66 -7.97 1.28
C ALA A 218 -4.94 -8.38 2.01
N PHE A 219 -5.15 -7.84 3.20
CA PHE A 219 -6.35 -7.99 4.00
C PHE A 219 -7.64 -7.54 3.31
N HIS A 220 -7.64 -6.47 2.51
CA HIS A 220 -8.87 -6.05 1.83
C HIS A 220 -9.25 -6.99 0.68
N GLU A 221 -8.26 -7.46 -0.08
CA GLU A 221 -8.44 -8.53 -1.06
C GLU A 221 -8.98 -9.80 -0.36
N HIS A 222 -8.44 -10.16 0.81
CA HIS A 222 -8.94 -11.32 1.57
C HIS A 222 -10.37 -11.13 2.12
N ILE A 223 -10.79 -9.89 2.45
CA ILE A 223 -12.18 -9.63 2.85
C ILE A 223 -13.09 -9.87 1.63
N ASP A 224 -12.73 -9.31 0.47
CA ASP A 224 -13.47 -9.51 -0.78
C ASP A 224 -13.58 -11.00 -1.16
N GLU A 225 -12.46 -11.72 -1.14
CA GLU A 225 -12.41 -13.17 -1.39
C GLU A 225 -13.27 -13.95 -0.37
N GLY A 226 -13.22 -13.55 0.90
CA GLY A 226 -14.01 -14.15 1.98
C GLY A 226 -15.52 -13.95 1.77
N VAL A 227 -15.93 -12.75 1.35
CA VAL A 227 -17.32 -12.45 1.01
C VAL A 227 -17.76 -13.28 -0.20
N CYS A 228 -16.95 -13.31 -1.27
CA CYS A 228 -17.22 -14.13 -2.45
C CYS A 228 -17.36 -15.62 -2.10
N ALA A 229 -16.46 -16.15 -1.28
CA ALA A 229 -16.52 -17.55 -0.84
C ALA A 229 -17.76 -17.84 0.00
N ALA A 230 -18.14 -16.93 0.90
CA ALA A 230 -19.34 -17.08 1.72
C ALA A 230 -20.62 -17.05 0.88
N LEU A 231 -20.70 -16.16 -0.11
CA LEU A 231 -21.84 -16.06 -1.03
C LEU A 231 -21.92 -17.26 -1.98
N GLY A 232 -20.79 -17.71 -2.53
CA GLY A 232 -20.72 -18.90 -3.39
C GLY A 232 -21.06 -20.21 -2.69
N ALA A 233 -21.09 -20.23 -1.35
CA ALA A 233 -21.57 -21.36 -0.55
C ALA A 233 -23.10 -21.35 -0.31
N THR A 234 -23.82 -20.38 -0.86
CA THR A 234 -25.28 -20.25 -0.76
C THR A 234 -25.99 -20.76 -2.02
N ASP A 235 -27.31 -20.92 -1.94
CA ASP A 235 -28.16 -21.27 -3.10
C ASP A 235 -28.67 -20.02 -3.85
N LEU A 236 -28.02 -18.85 -3.67
CA LEU A 236 -28.41 -17.60 -4.31
C LEU A 236 -27.98 -17.57 -5.79
N GLU A 237 -28.78 -16.91 -6.62
CA GLU A 237 -28.42 -16.67 -8.02
C GLU A 237 -27.29 -15.63 -8.14
N GLU A 238 -26.58 -15.62 -9.27
CA GLU A 238 -25.38 -14.77 -9.47
C GLU A 238 -25.66 -13.26 -9.34
N ASP A 239 -26.83 -12.81 -9.78
CA ASP A 239 -27.29 -11.45 -9.62
C ASP A 239 -27.59 -11.11 -8.16
N GLU A 240 -28.22 -12.02 -7.43
CA GLU A 240 -28.48 -11.86 -6.00
C GLU A 240 -27.19 -11.82 -5.17
N GLN A 241 -26.21 -12.67 -5.53
CA GLN A 241 -24.88 -12.66 -4.91
C GLN A 241 -24.19 -11.32 -5.15
N SER A 242 -24.25 -10.80 -6.38
CA SER A 242 -23.65 -9.50 -6.74
C SER A 242 -24.25 -8.35 -5.91
N VAL A 243 -25.58 -8.33 -5.73
CA VAL A 243 -26.25 -7.32 -4.91
C VAL A 243 -25.85 -7.42 -3.44
N LEU A 244 -25.73 -8.64 -2.90
CA LEU A 244 -25.31 -8.83 -1.51
C LEU A 244 -23.85 -8.52 -1.28
N HIS A 245 -22.98 -8.82 -2.25
CA HIS A 245 -21.58 -8.46 -2.21
C HIS A 245 -21.42 -6.93 -2.11
N ASP A 246 -22.07 -6.18 -3.00
CA ASP A 246 -22.08 -4.70 -3.00
C ASP A 246 -22.70 -4.11 -1.72
N ALA A 247 -23.49 -4.90 -1.00
CA ALA A 247 -24.11 -4.50 0.26
C ALA A 247 -23.20 -4.68 1.49
N VAL A 248 -22.03 -5.33 1.35
CA VAL A 248 -21.02 -5.43 2.40
C VAL A 248 -20.08 -4.22 2.31
N VAL A 249 -20.05 -3.41 3.36
CA VAL A 249 -19.18 -2.24 3.45
C VAL A 249 -18.24 -2.39 4.65
N PRO A 250 -16.92 -2.53 4.42
CA PRO A 250 -15.93 -2.47 5.50
C PRO A 250 -15.98 -1.09 6.19
N LEU A 251 -15.96 -1.10 7.52
CA LEU A 251 -15.95 0.10 8.37
C LEU A 251 -14.66 0.27 9.14
N ILE A 252 -14.03 -0.85 9.53
CA ILE A 252 -12.72 -0.88 10.20
C ILE A 252 -12.00 -2.11 9.65
N VAL A 253 -10.77 -1.92 9.18
CA VAL A 253 -9.88 -3.01 8.82
C VAL A 253 -8.51 -2.71 9.43
N ASP A 254 -8.24 -3.34 10.58
CA ASP A 254 -6.99 -3.12 11.32
C ASP A 254 -6.24 -4.44 11.47
N GLY A 255 -5.01 -4.46 10.97
CA GLY A 255 -4.16 -5.64 10.96
C GLY A 255 -2.79 -5.34 11.52
N SER A 256 -2.32 -6.22 12.38
CA SER A 256 -0.93 -6.22 12.83
C SER A 256 -0.29 -7.55 12.49
N ASP A 257 0.98 -7.50 12.08
CA ASP A 257 1.83 -8.67 11.97
C ASP A 257 2.69 -8.83 13.23
N ASP A 258 3.47 -9.90 13.31
CA ASP A 258 4.41 -10.15 14.41
C ASP A 258 5.84 -9.65 14.13
N GLY A 259 6.00 -8.77 13.13
CA GLY A 259 7.28 -8.26 12.62
C GLY A 259 7.99 -9.22 11.66
N TRP A 260 7.45 -10.44 11.47
CA TRP A 260 7.97 -11.44 10.53
C TRP A 260 7.01 -11.68 9.35
N GLY A 261 6.04 -10.80 9.17
CA GLY A 261 5.02 -10.89 8.12
C GLY A 261 3.91 -11.90 8.41
N ASN A 262 3.87 -12.51 9.59
CA ASN A 262 2.73 -13.34 10.01
C ASN A 262 1.70 -12.49 10.74
N VAL A 263 0.43 -12.62 10.35
CA VAL A 263 -0.68 -11.95 11.02
C VAL A 263 -0.69 -12.29 12.51
N SER A 264 -0.61 -11.28 13.37
CA SER A 264 -0.61 -11.45 14.82
C SER A 264 -2.01 -11.20 15.40
N ARG A 265 -2.67 -10.13 14.94
CA ARG A 265 -4.05 -9.78 15.22
C ARG A 265 -4.67 -9.11 14.01
N PHE A 266 -5.94 -9.40 13.75
CA PHE A 266 -6.67 -8.78 12.65
C PHE A 266 -8.12 -8.53 13.06
N ASP A 267 -8.57 -7.29 12.93
CA ASP A 267 -9.87 -6.77 13.32
C ASP A 267 -10.60 -6.27 12.07
N VAL A 268 -11.77 -6.84 11.78
CA VAL A 268 -12.64 -6.38 10.69
C VAL A 268 -14.01 -6.06 11.25
N LEU A 269 -14.42 -4.81 11.15
CA LEU A 269 -15.82 -4.42 11.30
C LEU A 269 -16.39 -4.17 9.91
N SER A 270 -17.36 -4.96 9.49
CA SER A 270 -18.13 -4.72 8.27
C SER A 270 -19.59 -4.45 8.61
N ARG A 271 -20.25 -3.62 7.80
CA ARG A 271 -21.70 -3.44 7.86
C ARG A 271 -22.33 -4.04 6.62
N ILE A 272 -23.26 -4.97 6.83
CA ILE A 272 -24.02 -5.62 5.76
C ILE A 272 -25.40 -4.98 5.70
N TYR A 273 -25.68 -4.32 4.59
CA TYR A 273 -26.97 -3.68 4.36
C TYR A 273 -27.96 -4.68 3.74
N SER A 274 -29.18 -4.75 4.26
CA SER A 274 -30.19 -5.63 3.69
C SER A 274 -30.67 -5.08 2.33
N PRO A 275 -30.75 -5.92 1.28
CA PRO A 275 -31.28 -5.49 -0.02
C PRO A 275 -32.81 -5.48 -0.05
N THR A 276 -33.48 -6.10 0.92
CA THR A 276 -34.95 -6.24 0.95
C THR A 276 -35.61 -5.29 1.95
N ARG A 277 -34.87 -4.80 2.96
CA ARG A 277 -35.38 -3.98 4.06
C ARG A 277 -34.41 -2.85 4.39
N PRO A 278 -34.89 -1.70 4.91
CA PRO A 278 -34.00 -0.62 5.35
C PRO A 278 -33.38 -0.95 6.72
N LYS A 279 -32.57 -1.99 6.76
CA LYS A 279 -31.85 -2.48 7.93
C LYS A 279 -30.42 -2.84 7.55
N SER A 280 -29.55 -2.85 8.53
CA SER A 280 -28.19 -3.36 8.41
C SER A 280 -27.83 -4.17 9.64
N VAL A 281 -26.80 -5.00 9.52
CA VAL A 281 -26.16 -5.68 10.63
C VAL A 281 -24.67 -5.37 10.59
N ASP A 282 -24.09 -5.14 11.77
CA ASP A 282 -22.65 -4.97 11.91
C ASP A 282 -22.07 -6.34 12.26
N VAL A 283 -21.07 -6.76 11.49
CA VAL A 283 -20.34 -8.00 11.70
C VAL A 283 -18.93 -7.62 12.09
N TYR A 284 -18.56 -7.94 13.33
CA TYR A 284 -17.21 -7.74 13.82
C TYR A 284 -16.51 -9.09 13.90
N LEU A 285 -15.40 -9.22 13.19
CA LEU A 285 -14.52 -10.38 13.18
C LEU A 285 -13.19 -10.00 13.81
N GLU A 286 -12.73 -10.79 14.76
CA GLU A 286 -11.42 -10.63 15.39
C GLU A 286 -10.64 -11.94 15.29
N TYR A 287 -9.48 -11.89 14.68
CA TYR A 287 -8.53 -12.99 14.60
C TYR A 287 -7.37 -12.78 15.56
N HIS A 288 -7.05 -13.84 16.31
CA HIS A 288 -5.97 -13.87 17.30
C HIS A 288 -5.01 -15.02 16.99
N TYR A 289 -3.78 -14.72 16.57
CA TYR A 289 -2.79 -15.76 16.31
C TYR A 289 -2.19 -16.32 17.61
N ARG A 290 -1.59 -15.48 18.46
CA ARG A 290 -0.83 -15.92 19.64
C ARG A 290 -1.63 -16.01 20.94
N THR A 291 -2.50 -15.04 21.18
CA THR A 291 -3.27 -14.93 22.44
C THR A 291 -4.33 -16.01 22.59
N ARG A 292 -4.81 -16.59 21.47
CA ARG A 292 -5.90 -17.58 21.46
C ARG A 292 -5.73 -18.74 20.47
N TYR A 293 -4.50 -19.11 20.16
CA TYR A 293 -4.18 -20.29 19.33
C TYR A 293 -4.80 -20.27 17.92
N SER A 294 -4.65 -19.17 17.17
CA SER A 294 -5.17 -19.04 15.80
C SER A 294 -6.69 -19.21 15.72
N SER A 295 -7.42 -18.46 16.55
CA SER A 295 -8.88 -18.50 16.59
C SER A 295 -9.49 -17.25 15.96
N VAL A 296 -10.69 -17.41 15.39
CA VAL A 296 -11.56 -16.31 14.95
C VAL A 296 -12.72 -16.19 15.94
N GLU A 297 -12.99 -14.96 16.38
CA GLU A 297 -14.18 -14.58 17.12
C GLU A 297 -15.07 -13.71 16.25
N PHE A 298 -16.39 -13.86 16.38
CA PHE A 298 -17.35 -13.06 15.63
C PHE A 298 -18.47 -12.55 16.54
N PHE A 299 -18.94 -11.33 16.22
CA PHE A 299 -20.00 -10.63 16.95
C PHE A 299 -20.99 -10.04 15.94
N LEU A 300 -22.28 -10.06 16.29
CA LEU A 300 -23.42 -9.58 15.50
C LEU A 300 -24.28 -8.60 16.31
#